data_AF-A0A832SKZ9-F1
#
_entry.id   AF-A0A832SKZ9-F1
#
_cell.length_a   1.000
_cell.length_b   1.000
_cell.length_c   1.000
_cell.angle_alpha   90.00
_cell.angle_beta   90.00
_cell.angle_gamma   90.00
#
_symmetry.space_group_name_H-M   'P 1'
#
loop_
_entity.id
_entity.type
_entity.pdbx_description
1 polymer ?
#
loop_
_entity_poly.entity_id
_entity_poly.type
_entity_poly.pdbx_seq_one_letter_code
_entity_poly.pdbx_strand_id
1 'polypeptide(L)' 'MGRTCRNICTRYQADPVPNKIRYEIGQKRCTFCGIFLSLDDVRCICCKAVLRTKPRSKKKN' A
#
# COMPACT_ATOMS: atom_id res chain seq x y z
N MET A 1 -19.95 4.46 8.50
CA MET A 1 -18.92 3.65 9.18
C MET A 1 -17.55 4.07 8.65
N GLY A 2 -16.78 4.80 9.46
CA GLY A 2 -15.49 5.37 9.05
C GLY A 2 -14.43 4.29 8.80
N ARG A 3 -13.56 4.53 7.82
CA ARG A 3 -12.39 3.69 7.55
C ARG A 3 -11.41 3.89 8.72
N THR A 4 -11.15 2.86 9.51
CA THR A 4 -10.20 2.93 10.64
C THR A 4 -9.10 1.90 10.45
N CYS A 5 -7.85 2.30 10.67
CA CYS A 5 -6.73 1.39 10.69
C CYS A 5 -6.72 0.64 12.02
N ARG A 6 -6.91 -0.68 11.98
CA ARG A 6 -6.83 -1.61 13.12
C ARG A 6 -5.45 -2.28 13.25
N ASN A 7 -4.43 -1.81 12.54
CA ASN A 7 -3.09 -2.43 12.49
C ASN A 7 -3.10 -3.93 12.14
N ILE A 8 -4.09 -4.41 11.39
CA ILE A 8 -4.12 -5.81 10.92
C ILE A 8 -3.17 -5.98 9.73
N CYS A 9 -2.95 -4.90 8.98
CA CYS A 9 -2.11 -4.87 7.80
C CYS A 9 -0.61 -4.94 8.11
N THR A 10 -0.15 -4.62 9.32
CA THR A 10 1.28 -4.75 9.69
C THR A 10 1.78 -6.19 9.65
N ARG A 11 0.92 -7.18 9.87
CA ARG A 11 1.31 -8.60 9.73
C ARG A 11 1.59 -9.03 8.28
N TYR A 12 1.12 -8.24 7.31
CA TYR A 12 1.39 -8.40 5.88
C TYR A 12 2.28 -7.27 5.34
N GLN A 13 2.90 -6.52 6.25
CA GLN A 13 3.83 -5.49 5.86
C GLN A 13 4.94 -6.13 5.07
N ALA A 14 5.18 -5.60 3.87
CA ALA A 14 6.26 -6.09 3.04
C ALA A 14 7.60 -5.66 3.62
N ASP A 15 8.63 -6.46 3.38
CA ASP A 15 9.97 -6.17 3.86
C ASP A 15 10.47 -4.78 3.40
N PRO A 16 11.28 -4.11 4.25
CA PRO A 16 11.87 -2.82 3.95
C PRO A 16 12.91 -2.97 2.84
N VAL A 17 12.45 -2.94 1.60
CA VAL A 17 13.32 -2.97 0.42
C VAL A 17 13.61 -1.55 -0.08
N PRO A 18 14.70 -1.35 -0.84
CA PRO A 18 14.99 -0.06 -1.47
C PRO A 18 13.82 0.47 -2.29
N ASN A 19 13.54 1.76 -2.17
CA ASN A 19 12.33 2.39 -2.71
C ASN A 19 12.19 2.27 -4.24
N LYS A 20 13.31 2.01 -4.93
CA LYS A 20 13.39 1.77 -6.37
C LYS A 20 12.72 0.45 -6.76
N ILE A 21 13.03 -0.63 -6.02
CA ILE A 21 12.51 -1.96 -6.33
C ILE A 21 11.13 -2.22 -5.75
N ARG A 22 10.63 -1.43 -4.79
CA ARG A 22 9.30 -1.61 -4.17
C ARG A 22 8.19 -1.80 -5.20
N TYR A 23 8.17 -0.96 -6.23
CA TYR A 23 7.17 -1.06 -7.30
C TYR A 23 7.48 -2.19 -8.31
N GLU A 24 8.76 -2.53 -8.49
CA GLU A 24 9.19 -3.63 -9.37
C GLU A 24 8.81 -5.00 -8.82
N ILE A 25 8.94 -5.19 -7.49
CA ILE A 25 8.56 -6.44 -6.82
C ILE A 25 7.04 -6.52 -6.54
N GLY A 26 6.26 -5.53 -6.98
CA GLY A 26 4.81 -5.52 -6.81
C GLY A 26 4.31 -5.14 -5.41
N GLN A 27 5.15 -4.51 -4.56
CA GLN A 27 4.66 -3.98 -3.28
C GLN A 27 3.67 -2.85 -3.51
N LYS A 28 2.59 -2.85 -2.73
CA LYS A 28 1.51 -1.88 -2.85
C LYS A 28 1.40 -1.05 -1.59
N ARG A 29 1.31 0.26 -1.72
CA ARG A 29 1.21 1.17 -0.57
C ARG A 29 -0.24 1.49 -0.25
N CYS A 30 -0.66 1.28 1.00
CA CYS A 30 -1.96 1.76 1.44
C CYS A 30 -1.93 3.29 1.63
N THR A 31 -2.84 4.02 0.97
CA THR A 31 -2.96 5.48 1.15
C THR A 31 -3.45 5.90 2.52
N PHE A 32 -4.17 5.02 3.22
CA PHE A 32 -4.74 5.31 4.53
C PHE A 32 -3.80 4.88 5.66
N CYS A 33 -3.30 3.65 5.61
CA CYS A 33 -2.38 3.12 6.63
C CYS A 33 -0.93 3.59 6.42
N GLY A 34 -0.58 4.08 5.23
CA GLY A 34 0.76 4.57 4.91
C GLY A 34 1.83 3.49 4.69
N ILE A 35 1.54 2.23 5.00
CA ILE A 35 2.47 1.10 4.90
C ILE A 35 2.48 0.42 3.53
N PHE A 36 3.57 -0.30 3.24
CA PHE A 36 3.71 -1.17 2.08
C PHE A 36 3.29 -2.59 2.42
N LEU A 37 2.52 -3.20 1.52
CA LEU A 37 1.90 -4.51 1.66
C LEU A 37 2.29 -5.35 0.45
N SER A 38 2.68 -6.60 0.68
CA SER A 38 2.96 -7.59 -0.35
C SER A 38 1.71 -8.47 -0.53
N LEU A 39 0.63 -7.85 -0.97
CA LEU A 39 -0.66 -8.50 -1.17
C LEU A 39 -1.04 -8.42 -2.65
N ASP A 40 -1.58 -9.51 -3.20
CA ASP A 40 -2.14 -9.50 -4.55
C ASP A 40 -3.46 -8.70 -4.63
N ASP A 41 -4.11 -8.47 -3.49
CA ASP A 41 -5.29 -7.62 -3.41
C ASP A 41 -5.04 -6.16 -3.83
N VAL A 42 -6.11 -5.53 -4.31
CA VAL A 42 -6.14 -4.09 -4.66
C VAL A 42 -6.55 -3.23 -3.46
N ARG A 43 -7.03 -3.85 -2.37
CA ARG A 43 -7.53 -3.14 -1.17
C ARG A 43 -6.80 -3.61 0.08
N CYS A 44 -6.55 -2.67 0.98
CA CYS A 44 -5.99 -2.97 2.28
C CYS A 44 -6.97 -3.82 3.10
N ILE A 45 -6.49 -4.93 3.65
CA ILE A 45 -7.32 -5.79 4.52
C ILE A 45 -7.75 -5.11 5.82
N CYS A 46 -7.07 -4.03 6.21
CA CYS A 46 -7.25 -3.34 7.48
C CYS A 46 -8.30 -2.22 7.38
N CYS A 47 -8.10 -1.27 6.47
CA CYS A 47 -8.97 -0.09 6.30
C CYS A 47 -9.82 -0.13 5.02
N LYS A 48 -9.70 -1.20 4.21
CA LYS A 48 -10.34 -1.35 2.89
C LYS A 48 -10.01 -0.24 1.88
N ALA A 49 -9.01 0.59 2.16
CA ALA A 49 -8.53 1.61 1.23
C ALA A 49 -7.80 0.97 0.04
N VAL A 50 -7.92 1.58 -1.13
CA VAL A 50 -7.25 1.13 -2.36
C VAL A 50 -5.74 1.26 -2.21
N LEU A 51 -5.02 0.17 -2.48
CA LEU A 51 -3.57 0.10 -2.46
C LEU A 51 -3.02 0.72 -3.75
N ARG A 52 -1.98 1.54 -3.64
CA ARG A 52 -1.27 2.10 -4.79
C ARG A 52 -0.16 1.16 -5.22
N THR A 53 -0.28 0.69 -6.47
CA THR A 53 0.73 -0.10 -7.19
C THR A 53 1.64 0.74 -8.06
N LYS A 54 1.27 1.99 -8.34
CA LYS A 54 2.05 2.90 -9.18
C LYS A 54 2.36 4.20 -8.43
N PRO A 55 3.56 4.77 -8.63
CA PRO A 55 3.82 6.14 -8.21
C PRO A 55 2.82 7.07 -8.89
N ARG A 56 2.41 8.13 -8.18
CA ARG A 56 1.46 9.11 -8.73
C ARG A 56 2.15 9.80 -9.90
N SER A 57 1.81 9.45 -11.14
CA SER A 57 2.20 10.25 -12.30
C SER A 57 1.71 11.67 -12.04
N LYS A 58 2.64 12.62 -11.89
CA LYS A 58 2.31 14.03 -11.92
C LYS A 58 1.71 14.29 -13.29
N LYS A 59 0.39 14.47 -13.36
CA LYS A 59 -0.20 15.24 -14.46
C LYS A 59 0.32 16.66 -14.26
N LYS A 60 1.39 17.02 -14.97
CA LYS A 60 1.80 18.41 -15.12
C LYS A 60 0.62 19.12 -15.79
N ASN A 61 0.08 20.14 -15.14
CA ASN A 61 -0.67 21.19 -15.80
C ASN A 61 0.26 22.37 -16.02
#